data_AF-A0A0F9AE32-F1
#
_entry.id   AF-A0A0F9AE32-F1
#
_cell.length_a   1.000
_cell.length_b   1.000
_cell.length_c   1.000
_cell.angle_alpha   90.00
_cell.angle_beta   90.00
_cell.angle_gamma   90.00
#
_symmetry.space_group_name_H-M   'P 1'
#
loop_
_entity.id
_entity.type
_entity.pdbx_description
1 polymer ?
#
loop_
_entity_poly.entity_id
_entity_poly.type
_entity_poly.pdbx_seq_one_letter_code
_entity_poly.pdbx_strand_id
1 'polypeptide(L)'
;NNALMIDVTGQVTAETIGPRVYSGAGGQTVFAIASSYARSGRCITVMPSTSTVNGEKKSRVVPTLEPGTTITVPRTFVDYVVTEHGIATLGGKSLKERAQEMIAVADPDFRTELKEEAARLGLA
;
A
#
# COMPACT_ATOMS: atom_id res chain seq x y z
N ASN A 1 3.02 5.87 -9.85
CA ASN A 1 1.83 6.55 -9.30
C ASN A 1 2.00 6.78 -7.80
N ASN A 2 1.41 7.82 -7.23
CA ASN A 2 1.43 8.04 -5.78
C ASN A 2 0.27 7.28 -5.12
N ALA A 3 0.33 7.09 -3.80
CA ALA A 3 -0.76 6.54 -2.98
C ALA A 3 -0.95 7.44 -1.76
N LEU A 4 -2.13 7.48 -1.15
CA LEU A 4 -2.32 8.08 0.18
C LEU A 4 -1.82 7.11 1.25
N MET A 5 -2.28 5.85 1.18
CA MET A 5 -1.90 4.76 2.08
C MET A 5 -1.98 3.43 1.33
N ILE A 6 -1.29 2.42 1.86
CA ILE A 6 -1.33 1.05 1.34
C ILE A 6 -1.45 0.10 2.53
N ASP A 7 -2.40 -0.85 2.47
CA ASP A 7 -2.48 -1.87 3.50
C ASP A 7 -1.38 -2.94 3.36
N VAL A 8 -1.12 -3.73 4.40
CA VAL A 8 -0.06 -4.77 4.36
C VAL A 8 -0.33 -5.85 3.31
N THR A 9 -1.56 -5.98 2.79
CA THR A 9 -1.87 -6.91 1.69
C THR A 9 -1.57 -6.32 0.31
N GLY A 10 -1.29 -5.02 0.25
CA GLY A 10 -0.99 -4.25 -0.94
C GLY A 10 -2.20 -3.54 -1.56
N GLN A 11 -3.33 -3.37 -0.88
CA GLN A 11 -4.40 -2.52 -1.43
C GLN A 11 -4.01 -1.06 -1.34
N VAL A 12 -4.13 -0.35 -2.46
CA VAL A 12 -3.74 1.05 -2.56
C VAL A 12 -4.98 1.92 -2.52
N THR A 13 -5.00 2.92 -1.63
CA THR A 13 -5.90 4.07 -1.73
C THR A 13 -5.11 5.29 -2.21
N ALA A 14 -5.65 6.02 -3.17
CA ALA A 14 -5.12 7.30 -3.63
C ALA A 14 -6.20 8.39 -3.70
N GLU A 15 -7.37 8.16 -3.09
CA GLU A 15 -8.57 8.99 -3.27
C GLU A 15 -9.16 9.45 -1.96
N THR A 16 -9.28 8.52 -1.01
CA THR A 16 -10.01 8.75 0.23
C THR A 16 -9.23 8.27 1.45
N ILE A 17 -9.55 8.88 2.60
CA ILE A 17 -9.16 8.41 3.93
C ILE A 17 -10.47 8.27 4.71
N GLY A 18 -10.84 7.03 5.02
CA GLY A 18 -12.21 6.72 5.40
C GLY A 18 -13.20 7.20 4.33
N PRO A 19 -14.36 7.77 4.70
CA PRO A 19 -15.33 8.29 3.73
C PRO A 19 -14.93 9.66 3.12
N ARG A 20 -13.84 10.28 3.57
CA ARG A 20 -13.46 11.63 3.14
C ARG A 20 -12.67 11.59 1.84
N VAL A 21 -13.12 12.34 0.84
CA VAL A 21 -12.45 12.52 -0.46
C VAL A 21 -11.32 13.56 -0.36
N TYR A 22 -10.16 13.19 -0.88
CA TYR A 22 -8.97 14.04 -1.03
C TYR A 22 -8.62 14.28 -2.50
N SER A 23 -8.85 13.28 -3.36
CA SER A 23 -8.57 13.30 -4.79
C SER A 23 -9.44 12.28 -5.52
N GLY A 24 -9.16 12.02 -6.81
CA GLY A 24 -9.80 10.96 -7.60
C GLY A 24 -8.76 10.01 -8.21
N ALA A 25 -9.19 8.81 -8.61
CA ALA A 25 -8.32 7.75 -9.12
C ALA A 25 -7.51 8.18 -10.35
N GLY A 26 -8.08 9.05 -11.18
CA GLY A 26 -7.53 9.41 -12.48
C GLY A 26 -7.29 8.15 -13.33
N GLY A 27 -6.11 8.06 -13.93
CA GLY A 27 -5.71 6.89 -14.73
C GLY A 27 -5.06 5.76 -13.92
N GLN A 28 -4.86 5.92 -12.61
CA GLN A 28 -4.00 5.03 -11.82
C GLN A 28 -4.44 3.56 -11.89
N THR A 29 -5.74 3.30 -11.72
CA THR A 29 -6.33 1.95 -11.81
C THR A 29 -6.13 1.35 -13.20
N VAL A 30 -6.39 2.14 -14.25
CA VAL A 30 -6.29 1.70 -15.65
C VAL A 30 -4.85 1.32 -16.00
N PHE A 31 -3.86 2.14 -15.62
CA PHE A 31 -2.45 1.84 -15.88
C PHE A 31 -1.94 0.64 -15.07
N ALA A 32 -2.40 0.46 -13.82
CA ALA A 32 -2.02 -0.70 -13.03
C ALA A 32 -2.49 -2.01 -13.71
N ILE A 33 -3.76 -2.06 -14.10
CA ILE A 33 -4.36 -3.18 -14.84
C ILE A 33 -3.66 -3.38 -16.18
N ALA A 34 -3.52 -2.33 -16.99
CA ALA A 34 -2.88 -2.44 -18.30
C ALA A 34 -1.45 -2.97 -18.20
N SER A 35 -0.68 -2.54 -17.19
CA SER A 35 0.68 -3.05 -16.98
C SER A 35 0.72 -4.53 -16.65
N SER A 36 -0.26 -5.06 -15.89
CA SER A 36 -0.28 -6.46 -15.48
C SER A 36 -0.56 -7.42 -16.64
N TYR A 37 -1.17 -6.92 -17.73
CA TYR A 37 -1.40 -7.68 -18.96
C TYR A 37 -0.35 -7.40 -20.04
N ALA A 38 0.42 -6.31 -19.92
CA ALA A 38 1.43 -5.96 -20.89
C ALA A 38 2.64 -6.90 -20.79
N ARG A 39 3.21 -7.29 -21.94
CA ARG A 39 4.46 -8.06 -21.98
C ARG A 39 5.56 -7.24 -21.31
N SER A 40 6.11 -7.77 -20.21
CA SER A 40 7.12 -7.10 -19.39
C SER A 40 6.65 -5.75 -18.79
N GLY A 41 5.34 -5.52 -18.69
CA GLY A 41 4.77 -4.31 -18.09
C GLY A 41 5.03 -4.25 -16.59
N ARG A 42 5.40 -3.07 -16.10
CA ARG A 42 5.65 -2.80 -14.68
C ARG A 42 4.80 -1.62 -14.21
N CYS A 43 4.23 -1.74 -13.02
CA CYS A 43 3.57 -0.63 -12.33
C CYS A 43 4.24 -0.36 -10.99
N ILE A 44 4.67 0.88 -10.80
CA ILE A 44 5.38 1.30 -9.59
C ILE A 44 4.50 2.31 -8.84
N THR A 45 4.12 1.94 -7.62
CA THR A 45 3.49 2.83 -6.66
C THR A 45 4.57 3.38 -5.74
N VAL A 46 4.65 4.69 -5.58
CA VAL A 46 5.69 5.37 -4.79
C VAL A 46 5.00 6.23 -3.73
N MET A 47 5.40 6.11 -2.47
CA MET A 47 4.92 6.98 -1.40
C MET A 47 5.99 7.12 -0.30
N PRO A 48 6.08 8.28 0.37
CA PRO A 48 6.68 8.33 1.71
C PRO A 48 6.07 7.28 2.62
N SER A 49 6.88 6.66 3.48
CA SER A 49 6.41 5.64 4.42
C SER A 49 5.57 6.23 5.56
N THR A 50 5.69 7.54 5.81
CA THR A 50 4.95 8.28 6.84
C THR A 50 4.38 9.61 6.36
N SER A 51 3.50 10.20 7.17
CA SER A 51 3.06 11.59 7.07
C SER A 51 2.92 12.20 8.47
N THR A 52 2.97 13.54 8.56
CA THR A 52 2.67 14.26 9.79
C THR A 52 1.20 14.68 9.78
N VAL A 53 0.42 14.22 10.75
CA VAL A 53 -0.99 14.56 10.92
C VAL A 53 -1.18 15.14 12.32
N ASN A 54 -1.64 16.39 12.40
CA ASN A 54 -1.82 17.12 13.67
C ASN A 54 -0.55 17.16 14.55
N GLY A 55 0.63 17.22 13.93
CA GLY A 55 1.92 17.23 14.63
C GLY A 55 2.46 15.85 14.99
N GLU A 56 1.71 14.77 14.75
CA GLU A 56 2.14 13.40 15.02
C GLU A 56 2.57 12.68 13.74
N LYS A 57 3.65 11.90 13.83
CA LYS A 57 4.06 10.99 12.76
C LYS A 57 3.07 9.83 12.68
N LYS A 58 2.53 9.57 11.49
CA LYS A 58 1.62 8.46 11.19
C LYS A 58 2.19 7.62 10.05
N SER A 59 2.07 6.30 10.15
CA SER A 59 2.43 5.39 9.06
C SER A 59 1.46 5.49 7.89
N ARG A 60 1.97 5.36 6.67
CA ARG A 60 1.18 5.22 5.44
C ARG A 60 1.14 3.79 4.93
N VAL A 61 1.98 2.91 5.47
CA VAL A 61 1.76 1.46 5.44
C VAL A 61 0.88 1.11 6.65
N VAL A 62 -0.33 0.66 6.41
CA VAL A 62 -1.32 0.39 7.46
C VAL A 62 -1.66 -1.09 7.53
N PRO A 63 -2.11 -1.64 8.66
CA PRO A 63 -2.52 -3.04 8.70
C PRO A 63 -3.76 -3.31 7.86
N THR A 64 -4.77 -2.42 7.96
CA THR A 64 -5.97 -2.43 7.12
C THR A 64 -6.35 -1.00 6.79
N LEU A 65 -6.95 -0.77 5.63
CA LEU A 65 -7.53 0.54 5.30
C LEU A 65 -8.70 0.86 6.25
N GLU A 66 -8.85 2.13 6.63
CA GLU A 66 -9.94 2.60 7.47
C GLU A 66 -11.30 2.31 6.81
N PRO A 67 -12.35 1.90 7.57
CA PRO A 67 -13.67 1.69 7.01
C PRO A 67 -14.18 2.87 6.17
N GLY A 68 -14.73 2.57 5.00
CA GLY A 68 -15.18 3.58 4.03
C GLY A 68 -14.10 4.08 3.07
N THR A 69 -12.83 3.70 3.28
CA THR A 69 -11.75 3.99 2.33
C THR A 69 -11.97 3.26 1.00
N THR A 70 -11.75 3.98 -0.09
CA THR A 70 -11.86 3.48 -1.46
C THR A 70 -10.56 2.80 -1.86
N ILE A 71 -10.67 1.60 -2.40
CA ILE A 71 -9.53 0.90 -2.99
C ILE A 71 -9.36 1.39 -4.43
N THR A 72 -8.38 2.26 -4.64
CA THR A 72 -8.07 2.80 -5.98
C THR A 72 -7.37 1.76 -6.86
N VAL A 73 -6.38 1.04 -6.32
CA VAL A 73 -5.76 -0.11 -7.01
C VAL A 73 -5.95 -1.35 -6.15
N PRO A 74 -6.78 -2.31 -6.61
CA PRO A 74 -6.91 -3.59 -5.95
C PRO A 74 -5.56 -4.30 -5.87
N ARG A 75 -5.30 -4.94 -4.73
CA ARG A 75 -4.02 -5.64 -4.46
C ARG A 75 -3.61 -6.59 -5.58
N THR A 76 -4.57 -7.17 -6.30
CA THR A 76 -4.37 -8.07 -7.45
C THR A 76 -3.50 -7.46 -8.55
N PHE A 77 -3.58 -6.14 -8.74
CA PHE A 77 -2.88 -5.43 -9.82
C PHE A 77 -1.67 -4.62 -9.34
N VAL A 78 -1.31 -4.73 -8.06
CA VAL A 78 -0.14 -4.04 -7.51
C VAL A 78 1.11 -4.88 -7.73
N ASP A 79 2.11 -4.27 -8.36
CA ASP A 79 3.38 -4.90 -8.74
C ASP A 79 4.51 -4.47 -7.78
N TYR A 80 4.92 -3.20 -7.82
CA TYR A 80 5.94 -2.65 -6.91
C TYR A 80 5.40 -1.52 -6.03
N VAL A 81 5.86 -1.49 -4.79
CA VAL A 81 5.70 -0.36 -3.86
C VAL A 81 7.08 0.14 -3.44
N VAL A 82 7.31 1.45 -3.54
CA VAL A 82 8.58 2.09 -3.20
C VAL A 82 8.37 3.15 -2.13
N THR A 83 9.20 3.10 -1.10
CA THR A 83 9.33 4.12 -0.06
C THR A 83 10.79 4.53 0.08
N GLU A 84 11.08 5.49 0.95
CA GLU A 84 12.44 5.86 1.37
C GLU A 84 13.21 4.71 2.05
N HIS A 85 12.54 3.60 2.40
CA HIS A 85 13.16 2.43 3.04
C HIS A 85 13.40 1.24 2.09
N GLY A 86 13.00 1.34 0.82
CA GLY A 86 13.30 0.32 -0.18
C GLY A 86 12.14 0.01 -1.12
N ILE A 87 12.18 -1.19 -1.70
CA ILE A 87 11.24 -1.66 -2.71
C ILE A 87 10.58 -2.96 -2.23
N ALA A 88 9.26 -2.95 -2.12
CA ALA A 88 8.44 -4.13 -1.89
C ALA A 88 7.95 -4.66 -3.24
N THR A 89 8.23 -5.92 -3.52
CA THR A 89 7.76 -6.61 -4.74
C THR A 89 6.55 -7.45 -4.38
N LEU A 90 5.37 -7.16 -4.92
CA LEU A 90 4.10 -7.80 -4.52
C LEU A 90 3.50 -8.71 -5.60
N GLY A 91 3.90 -8.53 -6.86
CA GLY A 91 3.47 -9.37 -7.98
C GLY A 91 3.76 -10.85 -7.73
N GLY A 92 2.74 -11.71 -7.85
CA GLY A 92 2.87 -13.16 -7.69
C GLY A 92 3.03 -13.68 -6.26
N LYS A 93 3.09 -12.80 -5.25
CA LYS A 93 3.26 -13.19 -3.84
C LYS A 93 1.93 -13.47 -3.14
N SER A 94 1.95 -14.41 -2.20
CA SER A 94 0.86 -14.68 -1.26
C SER A 94 0.61 -13.50 -0.31
N LEU A 95 -0.51 -13.50 0.40
CA LEU A 95 -0.82 -12.41 1.33
C LEU A 95 0.19 -12.29 2.49
N LYS A 96 0.75 -13.42 2.94
CA LYS A 96 1.77 -13.44 4.00
C LYS A 96 3.09 -12.82 3.52
N GLU A 97 3.54 -13.25 2.34
CA GLU A 97 4.76 -12.69 1.73
C GLU A 97 4.59 -11.20 1.41
N ARG A 98 3.40 -10.78 0.96
CA ARG A 98 3.09 -9.35 0.74
C ARG A 98 3.16 -8.55 2.04
N ALA A 99 2.60 -9.07 3.13
CA ALA A 99 2.68 -8.42 4.43
C ALA A 99 4.14 -8.25 4.87
N GLN A 100 4.96 -9.29 4.74
CA GLN A 100 6.39 -9.21 5.04
C GLN A 100 7.12 -8.14 4.22
N GLU A 101 6.86 -8.08 2.91
CA GLU A 101 7.45 -7.08 2.00
C GLU A 101 7.00 -5.65 2.33
N MET A 102 5.71 -5.43 2.56
CA MET A 102 5.16 -4.13 2.90
C MET A 102 5.71 -3.63 4.25
N ILE A 103 5.83 -4.51 5.24
CA ILE A 103 6.44 -4.20 6.54
C ILE A 103 7.93 -3.85 6.37
N ALA A 104 8.65 -4.52 5.48
CA ALA A 104 10.07 -4.26 5.24
C ALA A 104 10.33 -2.85 4.67
N VAL A 105 9.37 -2.28 3.94
CA VAL A 105 9.44 -0.91 3.39
C VAL A 105 8.69 0.13 4.23
N ALA A 106 8.08 -0.26 5.35
CA ALA A 106 7.51 0.69 6.30
C ALA A 106 8.60 1.42 7.12
N ASP A 107 8.24 2.54 7.72
CA ASP A 107 9.11 3.26 8.68
C ASP A 107 9.46 2.34 9.86
N PRO A 108 10.74 2.27 10.26
CA PRO A 108 11.22 1.39 11.33
C PRO A 108 10.40 1.45 12.62
N ASP A 109 9.88 2.63 13.00
CA ASP A 109 9.17 2.83 14.25
C ASP A 109 7.82 2.09 14.28
N PHE A 110 7.22 1.81 13.11
CA PHE A 110 5.91 1.16 13.00
C PHE A 110 6.00 -0.34 12.65
N ARG A 111 7.20 -0.88 12.35
CA ARG A 111 7.33 -2.27 11.87
C ARG A 111 6.91 -3.30 12.90
N THR A 112 7.15 -3.05 14.19
CA THR A 112 6.76 -3.97 15.26
C THR A 112 5.24 -4.07 15.36
N GLU A 113 4.55 -2.94 15.45
CA GLU A 113 3.09 -2.87 15.47
C GLU A 113 2.47 -3.53 14.23
N LEU A 114 3.01 -3.25 13.04
CA LEU A 114 2.52 -3.85 11.80
C LEU A 114 2.69 -5.38 11.77
N LYS A 115 3.76 -5.92 12.37
CA LYS A 115 3.96 -7.38 12.48
C LYS A 115 2.96 -8.03 13.42
N GLU A 116 2.73 -7.41 14.58
CA GLU A 116 1.74 -7.89 15.56
C GLU A 116 0.34 -7.90 14.95
N GLU A 117 -0.02 -6.84 14.25
CA GLU A 117 -1.33 -6.74 13.62
C GLU A 117 -1.47 -7.66 12.40
N ALA A 118 -0.41 -7.82 11.60
CA ALA A 118 -0.39 -8.84 10.55
C ALA A 118 -0.60 -10.25 11.13
N ALA A 119 0.02 -10.57 12.27
CA ALA A 119 -0.21 -11.85 12.95
C ALA A 119 -1.66 -12.00 13.41
N ARG A 120 -2.26 -10.95 13.98
CA ARG A 120 -3.69 -10.93 14.37
C ARG A 120 -4.63 -11.20 13.19
N LEU A 121 -4.26 -10.72 12.00
CA LEU A 121 -5.00 -10.91 10.76
C LEU A 121 -4.73 -12.27 10.08
N GLY A 122 -3.87 -13.12 10.66
CA GLY A 122 -3.47 -14.41 10.07
C GLY A 122 -2.50 -14.27 8.88
N LEU A 123 -1.80 -13.14 8.80
CA LEU A 123 -0.86 -12.78 7.74
C LEU A 123 0.63 -12.93 8.14
N ALA A 124 0.91 -13.43 9.35
CA ALA A 124 2.26 -13.79 9.80
C ALA A 124 2.65 -15.24 9.44
#